data_AF-A0A399SLX4-F1
#
_entry.id   AF-A0A399SLX4-F1
#
_cell.length_a   1.000
_cell.length_b   1.000
_cell.length_c   1.000
_cell.angle_alpha   90.00
_cell.angle_beta   90.00
_cell.angle_gamma   90.00
#
_symmetry.space_group_name_H-M   'P 1'
#
loop_
_entity.id
_entity.type
_entity.pdbx_description
1 polymer ?
#
loop_
_entity_poly.entity_id
_entity_poly.type
_entity_poly.pdbx_seq_one_letter_code
_entity_poly.pdbx_strand_id
1 'polypeptide(L)'
;MSTFFVAGSWRNRQAIADVLDALDGVGARSSCFIRAAYDPEAAAFAAPGGADDADLDDPGIRRLFEQDLAALRAADRFVLVLPAGAAAHMEAGIAFGLGKPCVAVGPAERTETLHRIFDAMCADPADLIRHLRATGVVS
;
A
#
# COMPACT_ATOMS: atom_id res chain seq x y z
N MET A 1 -0.89 1.10 18.88
CA MET A 1 -1.86 1.11 17.76
C MET A 1 -1.02 0.95 16.50
N SER A 2 -1.21 -0.12 15.72
CA SER A 2 -0.38 -0.39 14.54
C SER A 2 -0.67 0.61 13.42
N THR A 3 0.37 1.04 12.73
CA THR A 3 0.30 1.87 11.52
C THR A 3 0.49 0.99 10.27
N PHE A 4 -0.17 1.35 9.18
CA PHE A 4 -0.19 0.57 7.94
C PHE A 4 0.22 1.44 6.75
N PHE A 5 1.04 0.90 5.87
CA PHE A 5 1.22 1.43 4.52
C PHE A 5 0.36 0.60 3.57
N VAL A 6 -0.58 1.26 2.90
CA VAL A 6 -1.54 0.61 1.98
C VAL A 6 -1.17 0.98 0.55
N ALA A 7 -0.66 0.00 -0.18
CA ALA A 7 -0.22 0.11 -1.56
C ALA A 7 -1.27 -0.48 -2.52
N GLY A 8 -1.35 0.06 -3.73
CA GLY A 8 -2.27 -0.44 -4.75
C GLY A 8 -2.13 0.33 -6.07
N SER A 9 -3.17 0.27 -6.90
CA SER A 9 -3.21 0.95 -8.20
C SER A 9 -4.29 2.04 -8.21
N TRP A 10 -4.01 3.18 -8.85
CA TRP A 10 -5.03 4.20 -9.16
C TRP A 10 -6.24 3.60 -9.93
N ARG A 11 -5.99 2.59 -10.77
CA ARG A 11 -7.04 1.87 -11.52
C ARG A 11 -7.96 1.05 -10.61
N ASN A 12 -7.52 0.74 -9.39
CA ASN A 12 -8.26 -0.01 -8.37
C ASN A 12 -8.51 0.84 -7.11
N ARG A 13 -8.66 2.16 -7.29
CA ARG A 13 -8.80 3.12 -6.18
C ARG A 13 -9.96 2.81 -5.23
N GLN A 14 -11.07 2.29 -5.73
CA GLN A 14 -12.23 1.98 -4.87
C GLN A 14 -11.91 0.88 -3.86
N ALA A 15 -11.28 -0.22 -4.28
CA ALA A 15 -10.89 -1.29 -3.36
C ALA A 15 -9.89 -0.80 -2.31
N ILE A 16 -9.00 0.12 -2.68
CA ILE A 16 -8.07 0.76 -1.73
C ILE A 16 -8.86 1.58 -0.69
N ALA A 17 -9.84 2.37 -1.13
CA ALA A 17 -10.70 3.13 -0.23
C ALA A 17 -11.45 2.21 0.74
N ASP A 18 -12.01 1.10 0.26
CA ASP A 18 -12.73 0.13 1.10
C ASP A 18 -11.82 -0.50 2.16
N VAL A 19 -10.56 -0.81 1.82
CA VAL A 19 -9.54 -1.30 2.77
C VAL A 19 -9.22 -0.24 3.82
N LEU A 20 -9.04 1.01 3.39
CA LEU A 20 -8.71 2.09 4.30
C LEU A 20 -9.86 2.40 5.26
N ASP A 21 -11.10 2.39 4.78
CA ASP A 21 -12.29 2.59 5.60
C ASP A 21 -12.47 1.44 6.61
N ALA A 22 -12.16 0.21 6.23
CA ALA A 22 -12.16 -0.93 7.15
C ALA A 22 -11.11 -0.79 8.25
N LEU A 23 -9.90 -0.33 7.91
CA LEU A 23 -8.83 -0.04 8.87
C LEU A 23 -9.22 1.10 9.82
N ASP A 24 -9.80 2.17 9.29
CA ASP A 24 -10.28 3.30 10.09
C ASP A 24 -11.39 2.85 11.06
N GLY A 25 -12.28 1.96 10.61
CA GLY A 25 -13.37 1.38 11.42
C GLY A 25 -12.91 0.57 12.63
N VAL A 26 -11.65 0.12 12.67
CA VAL A 26 -11.02 -0.52 13.84
C VAL A 26 -9.99 0.38 14.53
N GLY A 27 -9.97 1.66 14.19
CA GLY A 27 -9.06 2.65 14.77
C GLY A 27 -7.60 2.48 14.35
N ALA A 28 -7.30 1.75 13.28
CA ALA A 28 -5.95 1.70 12.75
C ALA A 28 -5.58 3.02 12.06
N ARG A 29 -4.28 3.30 11.94
CA ARG A 29 -3.78 4.44 11.15
C ARG A 29 -3.16 3.93 9.87
N SER A 30 -3.45 4.58 8.75
CA SER A 30 -2.99 4.16 7.43
C SER A 30 -2.40 5.32 6.62
N SER A 31 -1.35 5.03 5.86
CA SER A 31 -0.77 5.89 4.83
C SER A 31 -1.03 5.27 3.47
N CYS A 32 -1.45 6.09 2.50
CA CYS A 32 -1.75 5.65 1.14
C CYS A 32 -1.72 6.86 0.21
N PHE A 33 -1.30 6.66 -1.04
CA PHE A 33 -1.23 7.72 -2.06
C PHE A 33 -2.57 8.43 -2.29
N ILE A 34 -3.72 7.76 -2.06
CA ILE A 34 -5.04 8.38 -2.25
C ILE A 34 -5.38 9.42 -1.17
N ARG A 35 -4.69 9.38 -0.01
CA ARG A 35 -4.87 10.28 1.15
C ARG A 35 -3.65 11.17 1.38
N ALA A 36 -2.54 10.94 0.67
CA ALA A 36 -1.29 11.62 0.91
C ALA A 36 -1.35 13.08 0.45
N ALA A 37 -0.80 13.98 1.28
CA ALA A 37 -0.49 15.34 0.89
C ALA A 37 0.96 15.38 0.39
N TYR A 38 1.12 15.34 -0.93
CA TYR A 38 2.44 15.38 -1.56
C TYR A 38 3.01 16.80 -1.57
N ASP A 39 4.34 16.89 -1.63
CA ASP A 39 5.03 18.14 -1.94
C ASP A 39 4.49 18.71 -3.27
N PRO A 40 4.34 20.04 -3.43
CA PRO A 40 3.83 20.63 -4.66
C PRO A 40 4.59 20.19 -5.93
N GLU A 41 5.90 19.96 -5.83
CA GLU A 41 6.71 19.49 -6.96
C GLU A 41 6.48 18.00 -7.27
N ALA A 42 6.06 17.19 -6.28
CA ALA A 42 5.74 15.78 -6.44
C ALA A 42 4.26 15.52 -6.82
N ALA A 43 3.36 16.44 -6.47
CA ALA A 43 1.92 16.25 -6.57
C ALA A 43 1.43 15.98 -8.00
N ALA A 44 2.06 16.60 -9.00
CA ALA A 44 1.74 16.35 -10.41
C ALA A 44 2.06 14.91 -10.83
N PHE A 45 3.17 14.35 -10.34
CA PHE A 45 3.60 12.98 -10.65
C PHE A 45 2.82 11.92 -9.89
N ALA A 46 2.30 12.25 -8.71
CA ALA A 46 1.47 11.34 -7.91
C ALA A 46 0.07 11.11 -8.50
N ALA A 47 -0.38 11.98 -9.40
CA ALA A 47 -1.66 11.84 -10.09
C ALA A 47 -1.66 10.64 -11.05
N PRO A 48 -2.84 10.08 -11.41
CA PRO A 48 -2.93 8.99 -12.38
C PRO A 48 -2.24 9.35 -13.71
N GLY A 49 -1.23 8.57 -14.09
CA GLY A 49 -0.44 8.76 -15.32
C GLY A 49 0.56 9.92 -15.26
N GLY A 50 0.66 10.63 -14.13
CA GLY A 50 1.53 11.80 -14.01
C GLY A 50 3.02 11.49 -14.17
N ALA A 51 3.44 10.28 -13.80
CA ALA A 51 4.82 9.81 -13.88
C ALA A 51 5.12 8.93 -15.11
N ASP A 52 4.13 8.64 -15.98
CA ASP A 52 4.28 7.60 -17.02
C ASP A 52 5.40 7.92 -18.03
N ASP A 53 5.58 9.20 -18.37
CA ASP A 53 6.60 9.69 -19.31
C ASP A 53 7.65 10.60 -18.64
N ALA A 54 7.70 10.62 -17.30
CA ALA A 54 8.58 11.50 -16.55
C ALA A 54 10.05 11.02 -16.59
N ASP A 55 10.99 11.98 -16.58
CA ASP A 55 12.40 11.66 -16.37
C ASP A 55 12.60 11.17 -14.93
N LEU A 56 13.30 10.05 -14.75
CA LEU A 56 13.59 9.48 -13.43
C LEU A 56 14.44 10.44 -12.58
N ASP A 57 15.23 11.30 -13.23
CA ASP A 57 16.06 12.31 -12.56
C ASP A 57 15.32 13.62 -12.27
N ASP A 58 14.04 13.73 -12.63
CA ASP A 58 13.20 14.88 -12.30
C ASP A 58 13.13 15.08 -10.76
N PRO A 59 13.37 16.30 -10.24
CA PRO A 59 13.29 16.58 -8.81
C PRO A 59 11.96 16.16 -8.17
N GLY A 60 10.84 16.33 -8.87
CA GLY A 60 9.52 15.93 -8.38
C GLY A 60 9.33 14.42 -8.32
N ILE A 61 9.91 13.66 -9.26
CA ILE A 61 9.95 12.19 -9.19
C ILE A 61 10.78 11.72 -8.01
N ARG A 62 11.96 12.33 -7.80
CA ARG A 62 12.80 12.03 -6.63
C ARG A 62 12.08 12.33 -5.32
N ARG A 63 11.42 13.47 -5.21
CA ARG A 63 10.61 13.83 -4.02
C ARG A 63 9.46 12.86 -3.79
N LEU A 64 8.72 12.48 -4.84
CA LEU A 64 7.64 11.50 -4.74
C LEU A 64 8.15 10.17 -4.19
N PHE A 65 9.25 9.66 -4.76
CA PHE A 65 9.91 8.45 -4.28
C PHE A 65 10.33 8.55 -2.81
N GLU A 66 10.96 9.65 -2.41
CA GLU A 66 11.40 9.87 -1.04
C GLU A 66 10.22 9.92 -0.06
N GLN A 67 9.12 10.58 -0.44
CA GLN A 67 7.90 10.67 0.38
C GLN A 67 7.23 9.29 0.55
N ASP A 68 7.03 8.55 -0.54
CA ASP A 68 6.41 7.22 -0.48
C ASP A 68 7.29 6.24 0.31
N LEU A 69 8.61 6.25 0.09
CA LEU A 69 9.53 5.39 0.82
C LEU A 69 9.61 5.76 2.31
N ALA A 70 9.55 7.06 2.66
CA ALA A 70 9.50 7.50 4.04
C ALA A 70 8.21 7.02 4.74
N ALA A 71 7.06 7.14 4.07
CA ALA A 71 5.79 6.64 4.59
C ALA A 71 5.80 5.11 4.77
N LEU A 72 6.33 4.37 3.80
CA LEU A 72 6.49 2.92 3.88
C LEU A 72 7.40 2.52 5.05
N ARG A 73 8.54 3.20 5.22
CA ARG A 73 9.47 2.94 6.33
C ARG A 73 8.84 3.22 7.69
N ALA A 74 8.06 4.29 7.81
CA ALA A 74 7.41 4.71 9.05
C ALA A 74 6.26 3.80 9.49
N ALA A 75 5.60 3.10 8.56
CA ALA A 75 4.51 2.19 8.88
C ALA A 75 5.00 0.90 9.55
N ASP A 76 4.24 0.35 10.50
CA ASP A 76 4.59 -0.92 11.14
C ASP A 76 4.35 -2.13 10.23
N ARG A 77 3.37 -2.02 9.32
CA ARG A 77 2.85 -3.11 8.49
C ARG A 77 2.56 -2.66 7.07
N PHE A 78 2.54 -3.61 6.15
CA PHE A 78 2.25 -3.37 4.75
C PHE A 78 1.00 -4.12 4.28
N VAL A 79 0.16 -3.45 3.51
CA VAL A 79 -1.02 -4.03 2.86
C VAL A 79 -0.97 -3.78 1.36
N LEU A 80 -0.98 -4.84 0.56
CA LEU A 80 -1.16 -4.76 -0.89
C LEU A 80 -2.64 -4.94 -1.24
N VAL A 81 -3.23 -3.99 -1.97
CA VAL A 81 -4.60 -4.12 -2.49
C VAL A 81 -4.57 -4.57 -3.95
N LEU A 82 -5.06 -5.78 -4.19
CA LEU A 82 -5.10 -6.44 -5.49
C LEU A 82 -6.42 -6.17 -6.25
N PRO A 83 -6.41 -6.12 -7.59
CA PRO A 83 -5.23 -6.08 -8.46
C PRO A 83 -4.39 -4.80 -8.25
N ALA A 84 -3.06 -4.96 -8.30
CA ALA A 84 -2.09 -3.92 -7.98
C ALA A 84 -1.17 -3.63 -9.17
N GLY A 85 -0.55 -2.45 -9.18
CA GLY A 85 0.44 -2.06 -10.20
C GLY A 85 1.86 -2.52 -9.86
N ALA A 86 2.77 -2.41 -10.82
CA ALA A 86 4.18 -2.78 -10.65
C ALA A 86 4.84 -2.05 -9.47
N ALA A 87 4.57 -0.75 -9.30
CA ALA A 87 5.07 0.03 -8.17
C ALA A 87 4.67 -0.56 -6.82
N ALA A 88 3.38 -0.86 -6.63
CA ALA A 88 2.86 -1.47 -5.40
C ALA A 88 3.46 -2.86 -5.11
N HIS A 89 3.77 -3.65 -6.14
CA HIS A 89 4.50 -4.90 -5.98
C HIS A 89 5.97 -4.68 -5.58
N MET A 90 6.64 -3.66 -6.12
CA MET A 90 7.99 -3.28 -5.68
C MET A 90 8.00 -2.82 -4.22
N GLU A 91 7.01 -2.03 -3.81
CA GLU A 91 6.81 -1.63 -2.41
C GLU A 91 6.60 -2.84 -1.49
N ALA A 92 5.85 -3.85 -1.94
CA ALA A 92 5.69 -5.10 -1.19
C ALA A 92 7.04 -5.81 -0.96
N GLY A 93 7.88 -5.86 -2.00
CA GLY A 93 9.24 -6.39 -1.89
C GLY A 93 10.13 -5.60 -0.92
N ILE A 94 10.05 -4.26 -0.95
CA ILE A 94 10.78 -3.39 -0.02
C ILE A 94 10.29 -3.61 1.42
N ALA A 95 8.97 -3.66 1.63
CA ALA A 95 8.38 -3.88 2.95
C ALA A 95 8.81 -5.23 3.55
N PHE A 96 8.78 -6.30 2.75
CA PHE A 96 9.29 -7.62 3.15
C PHE A 96 10.79 -7.57 3.48
N GLY A 97 11.60 -6.91 2.65
CA GLY A 97 13.03 -6.73 2.89
C GLY A 97 13.35 -5.93 4.17
N LEU A 98 12.43 -5.07 4.62
CA LEU A 98 12.50 -4.36 5.90
C LEU A 98 11.97 -5.17 7.09
N GLY A 99 11.56 -6.43 6.88
CA GLY A 99 11.02 -7.31 7.92
C GLY A 99 9.61 -6.94 8.40
N LYS A 100 8.85 -6.17 7.60
CA LYS A 100 7.49 -5.77 7.96
C LYS A 100 6.51 -6.92 7.67
N PRO A 101 5.54 -7.20 8.56
CA PRO A 101 4.42 -8.08 8.24
C PRO A 101 3.65 -7.56 7.03
N CYS A 102 3.39 -8.46 6.08
CA CYS A 102 2.81 -8.12 4.79
C CYS A 102 1.51 -8.90 4.57
N VAL A 103 0.42 -8.23 4.24
CA VAL A 103 -0.86 -8.86 3.88
C VAL A 103 -1.30 -8.39 2.51
N ALA A 104 -1.87 -9.27 1.69
CA ALA A 104 -2.56 -8.89 0.46
C ALA A 104 -4.08 -8.95 0.66
N VAL A 105 -4.83 -8.08 -0.01
CA VAL A 105 -6.30 -8.05 0.03
C VAL A 105 -6.86 -7.99 -1.38
N GLY A 106 -7.83 -8.83 -1.69
CA GLY A 106 -8.50 -8.88 -2.99
C GLY A 106 -8.00 -10.04 -3.87
N PRO A 107 -8.67 -10.27 -5.02
CA PRO A 107 -8.34 -11.38 -5.90
C PRO A 107 -7.02 -11.14 -6.63
N ALA A 108 -6.12 -12.12 -6.57
CA ALA A 108 -4.96 -12.16 -7.45
C ALA A 108 -5.38 -12.58 -8.86
N GLU A 109 -4.93 -11.84 -9.88
CA GLU A 109 -5.20 -12.20 -11.29
C GLU A 109 -4.60 -13.56 -11.67
N ARG A 110 -3.46 -13.89 -11.06
CA ARG A 110 -2.78 -15.17 -11.19
C ARG A 110 -1.99 -15.50 -9.93
N THR A 111 -1.61 -16.76 -9.79
CA THR A 111 -0.66 -17.16 -8.75
C THR A 111 0.74 -16.71 -9.14
N GLU A 112 1.43 -16.05 -8.21
CA GLU A 112 2.83 -15.68 -8.33
C GLU A 112 3.63 -16.29 -7.18
N THR A 113 4.85 -16.74 -7.48
CA THR A 113 5.74 -17.34 -6.47
C THR A 113 6.05 -16.36 -5.34
N LEU A 114 6.22 -15.08 -5.68
CA LEU A 114 6.50 -14.02 -4.72
C LEU A 114 5.31 -13.65 -3.84
N HIS A 115 4.09 -14.14 -4.10
CA HIS A 115 2.99 -13.99 -3.12
C HIS A 115 3.28 -14.69 -1.79
N ARG A 116 4.31 -15.55 -1.72
CA ARG A 116 4.80 -16.15 -0.47
C ARG A 116 5.40 -15.16 0.53
N ILE A 117 5.62 -13.90 0.15
CA ILE A 117 6.01 -12.86 1.11
C ILE A 117 4.86 -12.44 2.04
N PHE A 118 3.61 -12.73 1.67
CA PHE A 118 2.45 -12.34 2.45
C PHE A 118 2.14 -13.36 3.55
N ASP A 119 1.95 -12.87 4.77
CA ASP A 119 1.49 -13.65 5.92
C ASP A 119 0.06 -14.18 5.68
N ALA A 120 -0.75 -13.41 4.95
CA ALA A 120 -2.08 -13.79 4.51
C ALA A 120 -2.44 -13.10 3.18
N MET A 121 -3.28 -13.77 2.40
CA MET A 121 -3.98 -13.20 1.25
C MET A 121 -5.48 -13.22 1.56
N CYS A 122 -6.01 -12.08 2.01
CA CYS A 122 -7.39 -11.91 2.41
C CYS A 122 -8.28 -11.69 1.18
N ALA A 123 -9.48 -12.26 1.19
CA ALA A 123 -10.39 -12.15 0.05
C ALA A 123 -10.94 -10.71 -0.14
N ASP A 124 -11.19 -10.01 0.97
CA ASP A 124 -11.84 -8.70 1.01
C ASP A 124 -11.44 -7.92 2.29
N PRO A 125 -11.86 -6.65 2.45
CA PRO A 125 -11.54 -5.86 3.64
C PRO A 125 -12.07 -6.45 4.95
N ALA A 126 -13.21 -7.15 4.95
CA ALA A 126 -13.74 -7.76 6.17
C ALA A 126 -12.87 -8.94 6.61
N ASP A 127 -12.34 -9.70 5.65
CA ASP A 127 -11.38 -10.77 5.90
C ASP A 127 -10.03 -10.25 6.39
N LEU A 128 -9.57 -9.10 5.88
CA LEU A 128 -8.42 -8.39 6.44
C LEU A 128 -8.63 -8.10 7.94
N ILE A 129 -9.75 -7.49 8.30
CA ILE A 129 -10.02 -7.16 9.71
C ILE A 129 -10.13 -8.41 10.58
N ARG A 130 -10.73 -9.49 10.07
CA ARG A 130 -10.78 -10.78 10.77
C ARG A 130 -9.37 -11.32 11.03
N HIS A 131 -8.49 -11.29 10.02
CA HIS A 131 -7.10 -11.71 10.16
C HIS A 131 -6.33 -10.85 11.18
N LEU A 132 -6.49 -9.52 11.14
CA LEU A 132 -5.83 -8.61 12.07
C LEU A 132 -6.27 -8.81 13.53
N ARG A 133 -7.56 -9.10 13.76
CA ARG A 133 -8.06 -9.45 15.11
C ARG A 133 -7.53 -10.80 15.58
N ALA A 134 -7.54 -11.81 14.72
CA ALA A 134 -7.05 -13.15 15.05
C ALA A 134 -5.55 -13.17 15.41
N THR A 135 -4.78 -12.23 14.86
CA THR A 135 -3.35 -12.05 15.11
C THR A 135 -3.04 -11.00 16.19
N GLY A 136 -4.06 -10.44 16.85
CA GLY A 136 -3.90 -9.48 17.95
C GLY A 136 -3.35 -8.11 17.52
N VAL A 137 -3.44 -7.77 16.24
CA VAL A 137 -2.95 -6.49 15.68
C VAL A 137 -3.89 -5.34 16.01
N VAL A 138 -5.19 -5.63 16.00
CA VAL A 138 -6.28 -4.68 16.31
C VAL A 138 -7.25 -5.34 17.29
N SER A 139 -7.89 -4.52 18.12
CA SER A 139 -8.88 -4.96 19.12
C SER A 139 -10.31 -5.04 18.54
#